data_AF-A0A348B123-F1
#
_entry.id   AF-A0A348B123-F1
#
_cell.length_a   1.000
_cell.length_b   1.000
_cell.length_c   1.000
_cell.angle_alpha   90.00
_cell.angle_beta   90.00
_cell.angle_gamma   90.00
#
_symmetry.space_group_name_H-M   'P 1'
#
loop_
_entity.id
_entity.type
_entity.pdbx_description
1 polymer ?
#
loop_
_entity_poly.entity_id
_entity_poly.type
_entity_poly.pdbx_seq_one_letter_code
_entity_poly.pdbx_strand_id
1 'polypeptide(L)' 'MGSVWLSLANPRLIFFDPERMEGVISTNREGYKVVIASTSRLKHVKDQELLLIPLRTTGSLKKAKKLIGSR' A
#
# COMPACT_ATOMS: atom_id res chain seq x y z
N MET A 1 19.25 -7.60 -1.11
CA MET A 1 18.48 -7.74 0.15
C MET A 1 17.01 -7.33 0.04
N GLY A 2 16.65 -6.18 -0.58
CA GLY A 2 15.24 -5.74 -0.65
C GLY A 2 14.27 -6.64 -1.43
N SER A 3 14.74 -7.36 -2.46
CA SER A 3 13.93 -8.27 -3.27
C SER A 3 13.40 -9.48 -2.49
N VAL A 4 14.17 -9.98 -1.53
CA VAL A 4 13.77 -11.11 -0.66
C VAL A 4 12.63 -10.69 0.26
N TRP A 5 12.73 -9.50 0.88
CA TRP A 5 11.68 -8.96 1.74
C TRP A 5 10.38 -8.65 0.98
N LEU A 6 10.48 -8.14 -0.25
CA LEU A 6 9.32 -7.92 -1.12
C LEU A 6 8.67 -9.25 -1.55
N SER A 7 9.49 -10.24 -1.90
CA SER A 7 9.00 -11.59 -2.24
C SER A 7 8.29 -12.25 -1.05
N LEU A 8 8.85 -12.10 0.15
CA LEU A 8 8.24 -12.57 1.39
C LEU A 8 6.94 -11.81 1.70
N ALA A 9 6.88 -10.49 1.49
CA ALA A 9 5.68 -9.71 1.76
C ALA A 9 4.53 -9.98 0.77
N ASN A 10 4.86 -10.31 -0.48
CA ASN A 10 3.91 -10.53 -1.58
C ASN A 10 2.85 -9.40 -1.67
N PRO A 11 3.28 -8.12 -1.77
CA PRO A 11 2.35 -7.00 -1.84
C PRO A 11 1.58 -7.01 -3.15
N ARG A 12 0.28 -6.73 -3.10
CA ARG A 12 -0.61 -6.66 -4.27
C ARG A 12 -1.45 -5.39 -4.18
N LEU A 13 -1.45 -4.60 -5.25
CA LEU A 13 -2.40 -3.49 -5.40
C LEU A 13 -3.77 -4.08 -5.72
N ILE A 14 -4.73 -3.91 -4.83
CA ILE A 14 -6.09 -4.45 -4.98
C ILE A 14 -7.02 -3.43 -5.61
N PHE A 15 -6.82 -2.16 -5.30
CA PHE A 15 -7.63 -1.06 -5.78
C PHE A 15 -6.83 0.24 -5.70
N PHE A 16 -7.04 1.12 -6.68
CA PHE A 16 -6.54 2.48 -6.66
C PHE A 16 -7.55 3.39 -7.36
N ASP A 17 -7.93 4.46 -6.68
CA ASP A 17 -8.78 5.53 -7.20
C ASP A 17 -7.86 6.72 -7.56
N PRO A 18 -7.68 7.02 -8.85
CA PRO A 18 -6.83 8.12 -9.30
C PRO A 18 -7.46 9.50 -9.05
N GLU A 19 -8.78 9.62 -8.88
CA GLU A 19 -9.43 10.91 -8.61
C GLU A 19 -9.15 11.37 -7.19
N ARG A 20 -9.10 10.42 -6.25
CA ARG A 20 -8.86 10.67 -4.82
C ARG A 20 -7.44 10.38 -4.37
N MET A 21 -6.61 9.79 -5.22
CA MET A 21 -5.25 9.36 -4.91
C MET A 21 -5.18 8.38 -3.72
N GLU A 22 -6.18 7.51 -3.61
CA GLU A 22 -6.33 6.53 -2.52
C GLU A 22 -6.30 5.10 -3.07
N GLY A 23 -5.80 4.15 -2.28
CA GLY A 23 -5.74 2.76 -2.72
C GLY A 23 -5.62 1.75 -1.60
N VAL A 24 -5.74 0.47 -1.96
CA VAL A 24 -5.59 -0.66 -1.05
C VAL A 24 -4.46 -1.55 -1.54
N ILE A 25 -3.43 -1.68 -0.70
CA ILE A 25 -2.37 -2.68 -0.88
C ILE A 25 -2.66 -3.83 0.09
N SER A 26 -2.79 -5.04 -0.45
CA SER A 26 -2.83 -6.28 0.33
C SER A 26 -1.41 -6.85 0.46
N THR A 27 -1.14 -7.51 1.57
CA THR A 27 0.12 -8.16 1.90
C THR A 27 -0.16 -9.24 2.93
N ASN A 28 0.77 -10.17 3.13
CA ASN A 28 0.65 -11.12 4.22
C ASN A 28 0.97 -10.50 5.60
N ARG A 29 0.71 -11.28 6.66
CA ARG A 29 0.87 -10.87 8.05
C ARG A 29 2.30 -10.43 8.41
N GLU A 30 3.31 -11.06 7.80
CA GLU A 30 4.71 -10.74 8.09
C GLU A 30 5.21 -9.53 7.28
N GLY A 31 4.63 -9.31 6.10
CA GLY A 31 5.06 -8.31 5.13
C GLY A 31 4.54 -6.89 5.36
N TYR A 32 3.48 -6.69 6.17
CA TYR A 32 2.85 -5.37 6.26
C TYR A 32 3.79 -4.27 6.76
N LYS A 33 4.71 -4.59 7.69
CA LYS A 33 5.70 -3.62 8.18
C LYS A 33 6.69 -3.24 7.08
N VAL A 34 7.08 -4.20 6.24
CA VAL A 34 7.97 -3.97 5.09
C VAL A 34 7.29 -3.04 4.09
N VAL A 35 6.00 -3.26 3.80
CA VAL A 35 5.23 -2.40 2.89
C VAL A 35 5.14 -0.97 3.42
N ILE A 36 4.79 -0.79 4.70
CA ILE A 36 4.72 0.55 5.35
C ILE A 36 6.08 1.27 5.34
N ALA A 37 7.17 0.55 5.64
CA ALA A 37 8.51 1.14 5.60
C ALA A 37 8.95 1.46 4.17
N SER A 38 8.45 0.72 3.18
CA SER A 38 8.74 0.99 1.76
C SER A 38 7.98 2.22 1.27
N THR A 39 6.74 2.45 1.72
CA THR A 39 5.95 3.63 1.31
C THR A 39 6.60 4.94 1.75
N SER A 40 7.23 5.00 2.93
CA SER A 40 7.91 6.21 3.39
C SER A 40 9.20 6.53 2.61
N ARG A 41 9.76 5.55 1.88
CA ARG A 41 10.98 5.73 1.10
C ARG A 41 10.72 6.25 -0.32
N LEU A 42 9.50 6.12 -0.82
CA LEU A 42 9.12 6.58 -2.15
C LEU A 42 9.02 8.11 -2.13
N LYS A 43 9.96 8.77 -2.81
CA LYS A 43 10.02 10.24 -2.91
C LYS A 43 9.54 10.77 -4.27
N HIS A 44 9.69 9.97 -5.31
CA HIS A 44 9.28 10.31 -6.65
C HIS A 44 8.79 9.07 -7.40
N VAL A 45 7.83 9.25 -8.29
CA VAL A 45 7.48 8.27 -9.33
C VAL A 45 7.52 9.02 -10.65
N LYS A 46 8.36 8.53 -11.58
CA LYS A 46 8.71 9.27 -12.79
C LYS A 46 9.28 10.65 -12.39
N ASP A 47 8.68 11.73 -12.91
CA ASP A 47 9.09 13.12 -12.71
C ASP A 47 8.21 13.88 -11.71
N GLN A 48 7.39 13.17 -10.93
CA GLN A 48 6.53 13.76 -9.90
C GLN A 48 7.00 13.38 -8.51
N GLU A 49 7.17 14.38 -7.65
CA GLU A 49 7.35 14.18 -6.22
C GLU A 49 6.06 13.70 -5.58
N LEU A 50 6.16 12.73 -4.69
CA LEU A 50 4.99 12.19 -3.99
C LEU A 50 5.34 11.72 -2.59
N LEU A 51 4.30 11.70 -1.75
CA LEU A 51 4.33 11.14 -0.41
C LEU A 51 3.20 10.12 -0.28
N LEU A 52 3.55 8.86 -0.08
CA LEU A 52 2.57 7.82 0.24
C LEU A 52 2.39 7.71 1.76
N ILE A 53 1.16 7.95 2.22
CA ILE A 53 0.80 7.89 3.64
C ILE A 53 -0.09 6.67 3.88
N PRO A 54 0.37 5.67 4.66
CA PRO A 54 -0.48 4.57 5.10
C PRO A 54 -1.58 5.10 6.04
N LEU A 55 -2.84 5.02 5.63
CA LEU A 55 -3.96 5.49 6.45
C LEU A 55 -4.30 4.53 7.59
N ARG A 56 -4.40 3.23 7.27
CA ARG A 56 -4.78 2.18 8.22
C ARG A 56 -4.43 0.79 7.68
N THR A 57 -4.18 -0.15 8.59
CA THR A 57 -4.09 -1.58 8.29
C THR A 57 -5.37 -2.30 8.74
N THR A 58 -5.81 -3.30 7.98
CA THR A 58 -6.97 -4.12 8.35
C THR A 58 -6.86 -5.52 7.77
N GLY A 59 -7.44 -6.50 8.46
CA GLY A 59 -7.42 -7.89 8.04
C GLY A 59 -8.48 -8.27 7.01
N SER A 60 -9.36 -7.35 6.59
CA SER A 60 -10.37 -7.65 5.56
C SER A 60 -10.46 -6.58 4.49
N LEU A 61 -10.51 -7.05 3.23
CA LEU A 61 -10.64 -6.18 2.07
C LEU A 61 -11.92 -5.32 2.11
N LYS A 62 -13.03 -5.88 2.61
CA LYS A 62 -14.29 -5.16 2.80
C LYS A 62 -14.12 -3.95 3.73
N LYS A 63 -13.37 -4.08 4.82
CA LYS A 63 -13.07 -2.96 5.73
C LYS A 63 -12.14 -1.95 5.06
N ALA A 64 -11.15 -2.41 4.29
CA ALA A 64 -10.22 -1.53 3.58
C ALA A 64 -10.94 -0.65 2.56
N LYS A 65 -11.79 -1.25 1.72
CA LYS A 65 -12.60 -0.52 0.72
C LYS A 65 -13.54 0.50 1.36
N LYS A 66 -14.21 0.12 2.45
CA LYS A 66 -15.07 1.03 3.21
C LYS A 66 -14.33 2.27 3.73
N LEU A 67 -13.05 2.14 4.11
CA LEU A 67 -12.25 3.27 4.60
C LEU A 67 -11.93 4.28 3.50
N ILE A 68 -11.71 3.82 2.28
CA ILE A 68 -11.44 4.67 1.11
C ILE A 68 -12.71 5.05 0.35
N GLY A 69 -13.89 4.86 0.95
CA GLY A 69 -15.18 5.22 0.34
C GLY A 69 -15.60 4.39 -0.88
N SER A 70 -14.86 3.33 -1.22
CA SER A 70 -15.26 2.37 -2.26
C SER A 70 -16.30 1.41 -1.68
N ARG A 71 -17.51 1.39 -2.25
CA ARG A 71 -18.51 0.34 -1.96
C ARG A 71 -18.06 -1.01 -2.50
#